data_AF-A0A822EGM6-F1
#
_entry.id   AF-A0A822EGM6-F1
#
_cell.length_a   1.000
_cell.length_b   1.000
_cell.length_c   1.000
_cell.angle_alpha   90.00
_cell.angle_beta   90.00
_cell.angle_gamma   90.00
#
_symmetry.space_group_name_H-M   'P 1'
#
loop_
_entity.id
_entity.type
_entity.pdbx_description
1 polymer ?
#
loop_
_entity_poly.entity_id
_entity_poly.type
_entity_poly.pdbx_seq_one_letter_code
_entity_poly.pdbx_strand_id
1 'polypeptide(L)'
;DWPLYFTSIILKGVNSVGSPLKCFCGRTYRGLTITQHDLALYKVNSLIIQKTFSSSSKLRSMAEAFAQQPEFGRMPALFIFIMDVTNTLCIDLAGISEYPNEEEVLILPLSIFMVTKIDQTKPNGYIEIELKAFTSEELLESTISQMFSMTTPINLIESTANYLDH
;
A
#
# COMPACT_ATOMS: atom_id res chain seq x y z
N ASP A 1 -7.30 -10.95 -32.45
CA ASP A 1 -6.94 -9.52 -32.35
C ASP A 1 -7.79 -8.81 -31.31
N TRP A 2 -7.22 -8.59 -30.12
CA TRP A 2 -7.78 -7.67 -29.14
C TRP A 2 -7.02 -6.35 -29.31
N PRO A 3 -7.68 -5.24 -29.65
CA PRO A 3 -7.00 -3.96 -29.70
C PRO A 3 -6.50 -3.66 -28.28
N LEU A 4 -5.19 -3.57 -28.13
CA LEU A 4 -4.55 -3.16 -26.89
C LEU A 4 -4.91 -1.69 -26.68
N TYR A 5 -6.01 -1.42 -25.96
CA TYR A 5 -6.31 -0.07 -25.52
C TYR A 5 -5.19 0.34 -24.56
N PHE A 6 -4.48 1.42 -24.91
CA PHE A 6 -3.44 2.00 -24.09
C PHE A 6 -4.02 2.41 -22.72
N THR A 7 -3.72 1.65 -21.67
CA THR A 7 -4.15 1.91 -20.29
C THR A 7 -3.01 2.60 -19.55
N SER A 8 -2.77 3.87 -19.86
CA SER A 8 -1.83 4.69 -19.11
C SER A 8 -2.49 5.94 -18.58
N ILE A 9 -1.82 6.51 -17.59
CA ILE A 9 -2.22 7.76 -16.95
C ILE A 9 -1.63 8.91 -17.74
N ILE A 10 -2.47 9.86 -18.13
CA ILE A 10 -1.99 11.15 -18.65
C ILE A 10 -2.04 12.16 -17.50
N LEU A 11 -0.89 12.44 -16.90
CA LEU A 11 -0.73 13.57 -15.99
C LEU A 11 -0.46 14.84 -16.81
N LYS A 12 -1.51 15.60 -17.11
CA LYS A 12 -1.35 16.94 -17.69
C LYS A 12 -0.91 17.88 -16.56
N GLY A 13 0.30 18.44 -16.66
CA GLY A 13 0.81 19.38 -15.65
C GLY A 13 2.31 19.37 -15.43
N VAL A 14 3.04 18.40 -15.99
CA VAL A 14 4.51 18.30 -15.81
C VAL A 14 5.27 19.49 -16.44
N ASN A 15 4.66 20.18 -17.41
CA ASN A 15 5.26 21.31 -18.14
C ASN A 15 4.51 22.64 -17.98
N SER A 16 3.48 22.73 -17.13
CA SER A 16 2.84 24.02 -16.83
C SER A 16 3.75 24.83 -15.91
N VAL A 17 3.89 26.12 -16.20
CA VAL A 17 4.83 27.10 -15.58
C VAL A 17 4.50 27.41 -14.10
N GLY A 18 3.81 26.51 -13.39
CA GLY A 18 3.58 26.56 -11.94
C GLY A 18 4.10 25.26 -11.33
N SER A 19 5.09 25.39 -10.44
CA SER A 19 5.75 24.38 -9.59
C SER A 19 5.57 22.90 -9.97
N PRO A 20 6.66 22.16 -10.27
CA PRO A 20 6.57 20.72 -10.57
C PRO A 20 5.82 19.99 -9.45
N LEU A 21 4.96 19.04 -9.83
CA LEU A 21 4.28 18.15 -8.90
C LEU A 21 5.32 17.53 -7.96
N LYS A 22 5.17 17.77 -6.66
CA LYS A 22 6.11 17.30 -5.66
C LYS A 22 5.68 15.92 -5.18
N CYS A 23 6.65 14.99 -5.15
CA CYS A 23 6.44 13.72 -4.45
C CYS A 23 6.20 14.01 -2.96
N PHE A 24 5.24 13.31 -2.38
CA PHE A 24 4.89 13.44 -0.98
C PHE A 24 5.65 12.41 -0.13
N CYS A 25 6.28 12.88 0.95
CA CYS A 25 6.88 12.05 2.00
C CYS A 25 6.25 12.43 3.34
N GLY A 26 5.88 11.45 4.15
CA GLY A 26 5.19 11.67 5.43
C GLY A 26 3.94 10.81 5.58
N ARG A 27 3.02 11.24 6.45
CA ARG A 27 1.76 10.52 6.71
C ARG A 27 0.59 11.15 5.98
N THR A 28 -0.23 10.34 5.35
CA THR A 28 -1.51 10.75 4.77
C THR A 28 -2.61 9.76 5.14
N TYR A 29 -3.85 10.21 5.11
CA TYR A 29 -5.01 9.54 5.67
C TYR A 29 -6.11 9.41 4.62
N ARG A 30 -6.76 8.26 4.54
CA ARG A 30 -7.95 8.05 3.71
C ARG A 30 -9.06 7.42 4.54
N GLY A 31 -10.17 8.12 4.67
CA GLY A 31 -11.38 7.55 5.23
C GLY A 31 -12.22 6.89 4.17
N LEU A 32 -12.79 5.74 4.52
CA LEU A 32 -13.74 5.00 3.70
C LEU A 32 -14.57 4.08 4.59
N THR A 33 -15.58 3.46 4.01
CA THR A 33 -16.34 2.37 4.64
C THR A 33 -15.83 1.04 4.10
N ILE A 34 -15.80 -0.01 4.92
CA ILE A 34 -15.32 -1.35 4.52
C ILE A 34 -16.28 -2.44 4.97
N THR A 35 -16.44 -3.50 4.16
CA THR A 35 -17.21 -4.68 4.59
C THR A 35 -16.38 -5.57 5.49
N GLN A 36 -17.03 -6.42 6.29
CA GLN A 36 -16.32 -7.44 7.08
C GLN A 36 -15.53 -8.40 6.18
N HIS A 37 -16.06 -8.71 4.99
CA HIS A 37 -15.40 -9.58 4.02
C HIS A 37 -14.09 -8.95 3.50
N ASP A 38 -14.13 -7.68 3.10
CA ASP A 38 -12.94 -6.98 2.62
C ASP A 38 -11.91 -6.83 3.73
N LEU A 39 -12.34 -6.51 4.96
CA LEU A 39 -11.47 -6.41 6.13
C LEU A 39 -10.69 -7.71 6.39
N ALA A 40 -11.33 -8.86 6.22
CA ALA A 40 -10.70 -10.17 6.45
C ALA A 40 -9.54 -10.47 5.48
N LEU A 41 -9.42 -9.73 4.37
CA LEU A 41 -8.31 -9.85 3.43
C LEU A 41 -7.04 -9.14 3.92
N TYR A 42 -7.17 -8.17 4.83
CA TYR A 42 -6.04 -7.42 5.37
C TYR A 42 -5.36 -8.22 6.49
N LYS A 43 -4.04 -8.42 6.36
CA LYS A 43 -3.21 -9.10 7.35
C LYS A 43 -1.93 -8.33 7.58
N VAL A 44 -1.48 -8.23 8.83
CA VAL A 44 -0.15 -7.66 9.11
C VAL A 44 0.91 -8.42 8.33
N ASN A 45 1.88 -7.70 7.76
CA ASN A 45 2.92 -8.16 6.84
C ASN A 45 2.42 -8.62 5.45
N SER A 46 1.14 -8.40 5.11
CA SER A 46 0.67 -8.56 3.73
C SER A 46 0.96 -7.31 2.89
N LEU A 47 1.14 -7.52 1.59
CA LEU A 47 1.33 -6.45 0.63
C LEU A 47 0.02 -6.13 -0.09
N ILE A 48 -0.23 -4.84 -0.27
CA ILE A 48 -1.38 -4.29 -0.99
C ILE A 48 -0.86 -3.50 -2.16
N ILE A 49 -1.47 -3.73 -3.32
CA ILE A 49 -1.19 -2.98 -4.55
C ILE A 49 -2.39 -2.07 -4.81
N GLN A 50 -2.14 -0.77 -4.85
CA GLN A 50 -3.13 0.21 -5.19
C GLN A 50 -3.51 0.09 -6.67
N LYS A 51 -4.73 -0.32 -7.00
CA LYS A 51 -5.15 -0.58 -8.39
C LYS A 51 -5.57 0.67 -9.15
N THR A 52 -6.11 1.65 -8.44
CA THR A 52 -6.67 2.89 -9.01
C THR A 52 -6.05 4.10 -8.32
N PHE A 53 -6.32 5.30 -8.79
CA PHE A 53 -6.00 6.49 -8.01
C PHE A 53 -6.70 6.44 -6.64
N SER A 54 -6.00 6.92 -5.62
CA SER A 54 -6.53 7.08 -4.28
C SER A 54 -6.25 8.49 -3.81
N SER A 55 -7.31 9.27 -3.62
CA SER A 55 -7.20 10.54 -2.91
C SER A 55 -7.05 10.29 -1.40
N SER A 56 -6.22 11.09 -0.75
CA SER A 56 -5.95 11.05 0.67
C SER A 56 -5.64 12.47 1.17
N SER A 57 -5.65 12.69 2.47
CA SER A 57 -5.41 14.00 3.07
C SER A 57 -4.30 13.92 4.11
N LYS A 58 -3.45 14.95 4.20
CA LYS A 58 -2.52 15.12 5.33
C LYS A 58 -3.26 15.38 6.65
N LEU A 59 -4.50 15.87 6.58
CA LEU A 59 -5.35 16.17 7.72
C LEU A 59 -6.18 14.94 8.09
N ARG A 60 -5.82 14.30 9.21
CA ARG A 60 -6.55 13.14 9.74
C ARG A 60 -8.04 13.40 9.91
N SER A 61 -8.42 14.57 10.42
CA SER A 61 -9.83 14.95 10.63
C SER A 61 -10.63 14.99 9.34
N MET A 62 -10.02 15.40 8.23
CA MET A 62 -10.67 15.40 6.91
C MET A 62 -10.95 13.98 6.46
N ALA A 63 -9.96 13.09 6.56
CA ALA A 63 -10.13 11.68 6.26
C ALA A 63 -11.18 11.02 7.17
N GLU A 64 -11.16 11.29 8.48
CA GLU A 64 -12.16 10.77 9.41
C GLU A 64 -13.58 11.18 9.02
N ALA A 65 -13.80 12.41 8.56
CA ALA A 65 -15.10 12.86 8.08
C ALA A 65 -15.62 12.02 6.89
N PHE A 66 -14.74 11.59 5.97
CA PHE A 66 -15.11 10.67 4.88
C PHE A 66 -15.44 9.26 5.38
N ALA A 67 -14.76 8.77 6.44
CA ALA A 67 -15.03 7.45 7.01
C ALA A 67 -16.39 7.37 7.71
N GLN A 68 -16.88 8.48 8.27
CA GLN A 68 -18.12 8.54 9.05
C GLN A 68 -19.40 8.61 8.19
N GLN A 69 -19.29 8.52 6.86
CA GLN A 69 -20.46 8.49 5.99
C GLN A 69 -21.20 7.14 6.18
N PRO A 70 -22.45 7.14 6.67
CA PRO A 70 -23.15 5.90 6.99
C PRO A 70 -23.45 5.11 5.72
N GLU A 71 -23.07 3.84 5.72
CA GLU A 71 -23.34 2.91 4.62
C GLU A 71 -23.75 1.56 5.18
N PHE A 72 -24.89 1.04 4.70
CA PHE A 72 -25.49 -0.18 5.23
C PHE A 72 -24.55 -1.38 5.05
N GLY A 73 -24.33 -2.13 6.14
CA GLY A 73 -23.49 -3.34 6.12
C GLY A 73 -21.98 -3.08 6.04
N ARG A 74 -21.53 -1.84 6.26
CA ARG A 74 -20.12 -1.46 6.26
C ARG A 74 -19.73 -0.73 7.54
N MET A 75 -18.45 -0.80 7.85
CA MET A 75 -17.84 -0.19 9.02
C MET A 75 -16.94 0.97 8.59
N PRO A 76 -16.88 2.05 9.37
CA PRO A 76 -15.97 3.15 9.09
C PRO A 76 -14.51 2.69 9.28
N ALA A 77 -13.64 3.06 8.34
CA ALA A 77 -12.23 2.69 8.35
C ALA A 77 -11.33 3.88 7.97
N LEU A 78 -10.19 3.97 8.66
CA LEU A 78 -9.10 4.90 8.37
C LEU A 78 -7.89 4.13 7.88
N PHE A 79 -7.45 4.46 6.67
CA PHE A 79 -6.22 3.96 6.11
C PHE A 79 -5.15 5.03 6.36
N ILE A 80 -4.09 4.64 7.07
CA ILE A 80 -2.97 5.51 7.45
C ILE A 80 -1.78 5.10 6.60
N PHE A 81 -1.42 5.91 5.61
CA PHE A 81 -0.29 5.63 4.74
C PHE A 81 0.95 6.37 5.24
N ILE A 82 2.06 5.65 5.37
CA ILE A 82 3.37 6.17 5.75
C ILE A 82 4.26 6.10 4.52
N MET A 83 4.51 7.25 3.90
CA MET A 83 5.39 7.41 2.74
C MET A 83 6.79 7.79 3.21
N ASP A 84 7.81 7.25 2.57
CA ASP A 84 9.18 7.72 2.68
C ASP A 84 9.64 8.38 1.38
N VAL A 85 10.88 8.88 1.38
CA VAL A 85 11.48 9.60 0.26
C VAL A 85 11.69 8.75 -0.99
N THR A 86 11.59 7.42 -0.88
CA THR A 86 11.76 6.50 -2.01
C THR A 86 10.46 6.26 -2.75
N ASN A 87 9.31 6.59 -2.16
CA ASN A 87 8.01 6.47 -2.80
C ASN A 87 7.73 7.66 -3.71
N THR A 88 7.95 7.50 -5.01
CA THR A 88 7.66 8.53 -6.02
C THR A 88 6.23 8.46 -6.57
N LEU A 89 5.40 7.54 -6.06
CA LEU A 89 4.05 7.28 -6.55
C LEU A 89 2.97 7.97 -5.71
N CYS A 90 3.36 8.92 -4.87
CA CYS A 90 2.46 9.75 -4.07
C CYS A 90 2.76 11.22 -4.36
N ILE A 91 1.75 11.98 -4.75
CA ILE A 91 1.88 13.36 -5.22
C ILE A 91 1.16 14.31 -4.26
N ASP A 92 1.83 15.35 -3.83
CA ASP A 92 1.23 16.46 -3.09
C ASP A 92 0.44 17.36 -4.05
N LEU A 93 -0.88 17.42 -3.89
CA LEU A 93 -1.78 18.23 -4.71
C LEU A 93 -2.25 19.50 -4.00
N ALA A 94 -1.85 19.76 -2.76
CA ALA A 94 -2.35 20.90 -1.98
C ALA A 94 -2.15 22.25 -2.67
N GLY A 95 -1.10 22.39 -3.49
CA GLY A 95 -0.79 23.61 -4.24
C GLY A 95 -1.58 23.81 -5.55
N ILE A 96 -2.31 22.81 -6.03
CA ILE A 96 -3.04 22.85 -7.31
C ILE A 96 -4.46 22.30 -7.24
N SER A 97 -4.89 21.78 -6.09
CA SER A 97 -6.24 21.26 -5.89
C SER A 97 -7.27 22.40 -5.90
N GLU A 98 -8.47 22.10 -6.41
CA GLU A 98 -9.64 22.97 -6.29
C GLU A 98 -10.06 23.16 -4.83
N TYR A 99 -9.64 22.24 -3.94
CA TYR A 99 -9.91 22.22 -2.51
C TYR A 99 -8.59 22.22 -1.71
N PRO A 100 -7.82 23.32 -1.70
CA PRO A 100 -6.49 23.37 -1.08
C PRO A 100 -6.51 23.08 0.43
N ASN A 101 -7.63 23.36 1.10
CA ASN A 101 -7.83 23.09 2.53
C ASN A 101 -7.92 21.59 2.86
N GLU A 102 -8.10 20.73 1.87
CA GLU A 102 -8.09 19.28 2.07
C GLU A 102 -6.66 18.73 2.20
N GLU A 103 -5.63 19.54 1.91
CA GLU A 103 -4.23 19.13 1.87
C GLU A 103 -4.03 17.78 1.16
N GLU A 104 -4.62 17.69 -0.04
CA GLU A 104 -4.75 16.45 -0.77
C GLU A 104 -3.38 15.86 -1.16
N VAL A 105 -3.25 14.55 -0.96
CA VAL A 105 -2.18 13.71 -1.48
C VAL A 105 -2.79 12.63 -2.37
N LEU A 106 -2.36 12.59 -3.61
CA LEU A 106 -2.79 11.59 -4.59
C LEU A 106 -1.85 10.40 -4.60
N ILE A 107 -2.37 9.22 -4.27
CA ILE A 107 -1.65 7.95 -4.39
C ILE A 107 -1.94 7.40 -5.79
N LEU A 108 -0.89 7.15 -6.56
CA LEU A 108 -0.96 6.63 -7.92
C LEU A 108 -1.22 5.12 -7.93
N PRO A 109 -1.84 4.58 -8.99
CA PRO A 109 -1.86 3.16 -9.26
C PRO A 109 -0.47 2.52 -9.21
N LEU A 110 -0.44 1.23 -8.87
CA LEU A 110 0.76 0.40 -8.70
C LEU A 110 1.63 0.75 -7.50
N SER A 111 1.24 1.73 -6.68
CA SER A 111 1.86 1.92 -5.36
C SER A 111 1.69 0.67 -4.51
N ILE A 112 2.78 0.22 -3.89
CA ILE A 112 2.81 -0.98 -3.04
C ILE A 112 2.93 -0.55 -1.59
N PHE A 113 2.13 -1.17 -0.73
CA PHE A 113 2.11 -0.91 0.69
C PHE A 113 2.15 -2.21 1.49
N MET A 114 2.89 -2.22 2.59
CA MET A 114 2.83 -3.28 3.57
C MET A 114 1.90 -2.90 4.72
N VAL A 115 0.99 -3.79 5.08
CA VAL A 115 0.18 -3.63 6.30
C VAL A 115 1.07 -3.80 7.52
N THR A 116 1.27 -2.75 8.29
CA THR A 116 2.09 -2.78 9.52
C THR A 116 1.23 -2.97 10.77
N LYS A 117 -0.02 -2.50 10.75
CA LYS A 117 -0.91 -2.56 11.91
C LYS A 117 -2.37 -2.58 11.50
N ILE A 118 -3.19 -3.31 12.25
CA ILE A 118 -4.66 -3.28 12.16
C ILE A 118 -5.18 -3.09 13.59
N ASP A 119 -5.94 -2.01 13.85
CA ASP A 119 -6.57 -1.72 15.12
C ASP A 119 -8.09 -1.73 14.96
N GLN A 120 -8.75 -2.71 15.58
CA GLN A 120 -10.22 -2.86 15.60
C GLN A 120 -10.79 -2.58 17.01
N THR A 121 -9.99 -2.03 17.92
CA THR A 121 -10.38 -1.82 19.33
C THR A 121 -11.12 -0.50 19.55
N LYS A 122 -11.26 0.33 18.50
CA LYS A 122 -11.89 1.63 18.62
C LYS A 122 -13.42 1.49 18.83
N PRO A 123 -14.06 2.46 19.50
CA PRO A 123 -15.51 2.50 19.64
C PRO A 123 -16.22 2.46 18.29
N ASN A 124 -17.47 1.98 18.30
CA ASN A 124 -18.38 1.98 17.14
C ASN A 124 -17.90 1.13 15.94
N GLY A 125 -17.00 0.17 16.16
CA GLY A 125 -16.47 -0.66 15.09
C GLY A 125 -15.56 0.10 14.11
N TYR A 126 -14.98 1.22 14.55
CA TYR A 126 -14.04 1.99 13.75
C TYR A 126 -12.72 1.24 13.60
N ILE A 127 -12.23 1.13 12.37
CA ILE A 127 -11.04 0.35 12.04
C ILE A 127 -9.91 1.29 11.61
N GLU A 128 -8.71 1.09 12.14
CA GLU A 128 -7.51 1.73 11.61
C GLU A 128 -6.59 0.69 10.97
N ILE A 129 -6.15 0.94 9.74
CA ILE A 129 -5.18 0.10 9.03
C ILE A 129 -3.98 0.98 8.68
N GLU A 130 -2.82 0.64 9.24
CA GLU A 130 -1.56 1.31 8.94
C GLU A 130 -0.83 0.58 7.82
N LEU A 131 -0.35 1.38 6.87
CA LEU A 131 0.24 0.97 5.61
C LEU A 131 1.56 1.71 5.44
N LYS A 132 2.68 0.98 5.35
CA LYS A 132 3.98 1.58 5.04
C LYS A 132 4.27 1.40 3.55
N ALA A 133 4.77 2.46 2.92
CA ALA A 133 5.31 2.37 1.56
C ALA A 133 6.29 1.20 1.45
N PHE A 134 6.19 0.48 0.34
CA PHE A 134 7.03 -0.65 0.03
C PHE A 134 7.49 -0.50 -1.42
N THR A 135 8.78 -0.73 -1.65
CA THR A 135 9.40 -0.55 -2.96
C THR A 135 9.40 -1.85 -3.76
N SER A 136 9.54 -1.73 -5.08
CA SER A 136 9.75 -2.89 -5.94
C SER A 136 11.06 -3.63 -5.63
N GLU A 137 12.06 -2.91 -5.12
CA GLU A 137 13.34 -3.47 -4.68
C GLU A 137 13.15 -4.35 -3.44
N GLU A 138 12.48 -3.84 -2.40
CA GLU A 138 12.13 -4.63 -1.21
C GLU A 138 11.24 -5.84 -1.56
N LEU A 139 10.35 -5.70 -2.56
CA LEU A 139 9.55 -6.81 -3.07
C LEU A 139 10.43 -7.88 -3.72
N LEU A 140 11.37 -7.48 -4.57
CA LEU A 140 12.32 -8.40 -5.21
C LEU A 140 13.16 -9.13 -4.16
N GLU A 141 13.72 -8.40 -3.19
CA GLU A 141 14.51 -8.97 -2.10
C GLU A 141 13.70 -9.97 -1.27
N SER A 142 12.45 -9.63 -0.91
CA SER A 142 11.58 -10.54 -0.16
C SER A 142 11.26 -11.82 -0.93
N THR A 143 11.07 -11.70 -2.26
CA THR A 143 10.77 -12.83 -3.14
C THR A 143 11.99 -13.74 -3.27
N ILE A 144 13.17 -13.16 -3.49
CA ILE A 144 14.43 -13.89 -3.58
C ILE A 144 14.72 -14.62 -2.27
N SER A 145 14.55 -13.95 -1.13
CA SER A 145 14.75 -14.54 0.20
C SER A 145 13.84 -15.75 0.43
N GLN A 146 12.56 -15.66 0.03
CA GLN A 146 11.63 -16.79 0.12
C GLN A 146 12.08 -17.98 -0.74
N MET A 147 12.54 -17.73 -1.98
CA MET A 147 13.04 -18.79 -2.86
C MET A 147 14.27 -19.51 -2.27
N PHE A 148 15.18 -18.78 -1.63
CA PHE A 148 16.35 -19.38 -0.96
C PHE A 148 16.00 -20.09 0.35
N SER A 149 15.02 -19.59 1.11
CA SER A 149 14.54 -20.27 2.33
C SER A 149 13.87 -21.62 2.05
N MET A 150 13.36 -21.83 0.83
CA MET A 150 12.76 -23.08 0.39
C MET A 150 13.78 -24.12 -0.12
N THR A 151 15.07 -23.79 -0.23
CA THR A 151 16.07 -24.62 -0.94
C THR A 151 17.13 -25.35 -0.09
N THR A 152 17.06 -25.38 1.25
CA THR A 152 18.02 -26.21 2.05
C THR A 152 17.46 -26.71 3.38
N PRO A 153 17.75 -27.96 3.87
CA PRO A 153 18.66 -28.99 3.35
C PRO A 153 18.00 -30.35 2.99
N ILE A 154 18.43 -30.94 1.87
CA ILE A 154 18.44 -32.41 1.72
C ILE A 154 19.64 -32.90 2.54
N ASN A 155 19.37 -33.63 3.63
CA ASN A 155 20.40 -34.38 4.34
C ASN A 155 21.07 -35.36 3.35
N LEU A 156 22.35 -35.15 3.06
CA LEU A 156 23.18 -36.24 2.54
C LEU A 156 23.32 -37.26 3.68
N ILE A 157 22.56 -38.35 3.57
CA ILE A 157 22.86 -39.57 4.31
C ILE A 157 24.13 -40.14 3.68
N GLU A 158 25.28 -39.92 4.31
CA GLU A 158 26.47 -40.73 4.07
C GLU A 158 26.15 -42.16 4.54
N SER A 159 25.71 -43.01 3.62
CA SER A 159 25.85 -44.45 3.76
C SER A 159 26.76 -44.92 2.64
N THR A 160 27.96 -45.37 3.02
CA THR A 160 28.77 -46.45 2.41
C THR A 160 30.24 -46.29 2.81
N ALA A 161 30.56 -46.63 4.06
CA ALA A 161 31.89 -47.08 4.42
C ALA A 161 31.72 -48.32 5.31
N ASN A 162 31.44 -49.45 4.66
CA ASN A 162 31.61 -50.80 5.20
C ASN A 162 31.66 -51.76 4.00
N TYR A 163 32.75 -51.66 3.26
CA TYR A 163 33.29 -52.76 2.47
C TYR A 163 34.81 -52.67 2.64
N LEU A 164 35.43 -53.81 2.92
CA LEU A 164 36.82 -54.02 3.37
C LEU A 164 36.94 -54.08 4.89
N ASP A 165 36.68 -55.26 5.45
CA ASP A 165 37.77 -55.99 6.08
C ASP A 165 37.53 -57.50 6.02
N HIS A 166 38.61 -58.18 5.65
CA HIS A 166 38.85 -59.62 5.69
C HIS A 166 39.22 -60.05 7.11
#